data_AF-A0A1B6KEL4-F1
#
_entry.id   AF-A0A1B6KEL4-F1
#
_cell.length_a   1.000
_cell.length_b   1.000
_cell.length_c   1.000
_cell.angle_alpha   90.00
_cell.angle_beta   90.00
_cell.angle_gamma   90.00
#
_symmetry.space_group_name_H-M   'P 1'
#
loop_
_entity.id
_entity.type
_entity.pdbx_description
1 polymer ?
#
loop_
_entity_poly.entity_id
_entity_poly.type
_entity_poly.pdbx_seq_one_letter_code
_entity_poly.pdbx_strand_id
1 'polypeptide(L)'
;MFQYSLLLVVVLTLGTYGQRNARSGNGKNGVSNQQANEKIGQLNNEINQLSQETDRLNAEKIKLTQDIENFKESCKNEMSQLYQTHEAMMIKAEENRKILVDLLKKIQDEEAEHIRLEAELKRLSEALELFEHQHVIIYGDLKLMERRRSNGTTDRCNEVTNAIAVELAENMATRSHITSRFVPRTPKLTPLQRQITMLDNKLRITRIMKNKVEGIVNASQSEYQNEVQNCNDKKTNINMLIEETRKALETSEHSIKVLDDDLQASIAFSEAVRVEIKTGKAFLMELREKIKSMKKAMENFSEDTLCFNKIKSMD
;
A
#
# COMPACT_ATOMS: atom_id res chain seq x y z
N MET A 1 2.19 32.95 -7.02
CA MET A 1 2.60 34.23 -7.65
C MET A 1 1.34 35.02 -8.00
N PHE A 2 1.49 36.25 -8.50
CA PHE A 2 0.42 37.05 -9.11
C PHE A 2 -0.32 36.24 -10.23
N GLN A 3 -1.51 36.60 -10.72
CA GLN A 3 -2.18 37.91 -10.74
C GLN A 3 -3.67 37.72 -11.08
N TYR A 4 -4.61 38.44 -10.46
CA TYR A 4 -5.83 38.94 -11.13
C TYR A 4 -6.47 40.08 -10.34
N SER A 5 -6.14 41.32 -10.73
CA SER A 5 -6.97 42.48 -10.41
C SER A 5 -8.13 42.53 -11.41
N LEU A 6 -9.36 42.73 -10.93
CA LEU A 6 -10.53 42.84 -11.80
C LEU A 6 -11.38 44.06 -11.42
N LEU A 7 -10.83 45.22 -11.79
CA LEU A 7 -11.51 46.52 -11.82
C LEU A 7 -12.79 46.43 -12.66
N LEU A 8 -13.95 46.36 -12.00
CA LEU A 8 -15.25 46.31 -12.68
C LEU A 8 -15.72 47.74 -12.99
N VAL A 9 -15.20 48.30 -14.09
CA VAL A 9 -15.56 49.63 -14.59
C VAL A 9 -17.04 49.65 -14.98
N VAL A 10 -17.83 50.48 -14.29
CA VAL A 10 -19.28 50.64 -14.56
C VAL A 10 -19.48 51.52 -15.80
N VAL A 11 -19.47 50.90 -16.98
CA VAL A 11 -19.77 51.58 -18.24
C VAL A 11 -21.28 51.75 -18.40
N LEU A 12 -21.79 52.94 -18.09
CA LEU A 12 -23.17 53.35 -18.34
C LEU A 12 -23.43 53.63 -19.83
N THR A 13 -23.63 52.58 -20.63
CA THR A 13 -24.12 52.74 -22.02
C THR A 13 -25.59 53.14 -22.04
N LEU A 14 -25.83 54.42 -22.35
CA LEU A 14 -27.16 54.98 -22.66
C LEU A 14 -27.71 54.37 -23.97
N GLY A 15 -28.33 53.20 -23.87
CA GLY A 15 -29.02 52.52 -24.99
C GLY A 15 -30.38 53.16 -25.30
N THR A 16 -30.62 53.50 -26.56
CA THR A 16 -31.76 54.33 -26.99
C THR A 16 -33.12 53.65 -26.93
N TYR A 17 -34.16 54.47 -26.73
CA TYR A 17 -35.55 54.07 -26.77
C TYR A 17 -36.02 53.69 -28.18
N GLY A 18 -36.47 52.45 -28.36
CA GLY A 18 -37.16 52.02 -29.59
C GLY A 18 -38.67 52.28 -29.50
N GLN A 19 -39.20 53.09 -30.44
CA GLN A 19 -40.65 53.29 -30.57
C GLN A 19 -41.33 52.02 -31.10
N ARG A 20 -42.41 51.60 -30.44
CA ARG A 20 -43.49 50.83 -31.08
C ARG A 20 -44.80 51.59 -30.87
N ASN A 21 -45.50 51.85 -31.97
CA ASN A 21 -46.73 52.65 -31.96
C ASN A 21 -47.90 51.82 -31.40
N ALA A 22 -48.09 51.87 -30.08
CA ALA A 22 -49.32 51.42 -29.45
C ALA A 22 -50.43 52.47 -29.72
N ARG A 23 -51.29 52.19 -30.69
CA ARG A 23 -52.42 53.06 -31.07
C ARG A 23 -53.52 53.00 -29.99
N SER A 24 -53.37 53.82 -28.95
CA SER A 24 -54.40 54.19 -28.00
C SER A 24 -54.33 55.72 -27.85
N GLY A 25 -55.41 56.49 -27.96
CA GLY A 25 -56.81 56.16 -27.66
C GLY A 25 -57.22 57.09 -26.52
N ASN A 26 -58.14 58.03 -26.79
CA ASN A 26 -58.47 59.12 -25.86
C ASN A 26 -59.23 58.62 -24.63
N GLY A 27 -58.49 58.08 -23.65
CA GLY A 27 -59.00 57.63 -22.36
C GLY A 27 -58.80 58.68 -21.27
N LYS A 28 -59.85 59.45 -20.97
CA LYS A 28 -59.88 60.37 -19.80
C LYS A 28 -60.00 59.59 -18.48
N ASN A 29 -58.93 58.89 -18.08
CA ASN A 29 -58.80 58.28 -16.75
C ASN A 29 -57.67 58.97 -15.98
N GLY A 30 -57.95 60.20 -15.52
CA GLY A 30 -57.13 60.83 -14.50
C GLY A 30 -57.34 60.11 -13.17
N VAL A 31 -56.37 59.30 -12.75
CA VAL A 31 -56.34 58.71 -11.41
C VAL A 31 -56.46 59.85 -10.39
N SER A 32 -57.37 59.76 -9.44
CA SER A 32 -57.54 60.85 -8.46
C SER A 32 -56.29 60.99 -7.59
N ASN A 33 -55.98 62.21 -7.13
CA ASN A 33 -54.80 62.44 -6.29
C ASN A 33 -54.84 61.58 -5.00
N GLN A 34 -56.03 61.23 -4.50
CA GLN A 34 -56.18 60.26 -3.41
C GLN A 34 -55.73 58.85 -3.82
N GLN A 35 -56.26 58.29 -4.90
CA GLN A 35 -55.87 56.95 -5.40
C GLN A 35 -54.38 56.89 -5.77
N ALA A 36 -53.82 57.98 -6.30
CA ALA A 36 -52.39 58.09 -6.57
C ALA A 36 -51.56 58.05 -5.27
N ASN A 37 -51.95 58.80 -4.24
CA ASN A 37 -51.26 58.84 -2.95
C ASN A 37 -51.40 57.53 -2.17
N GLU A 38 -52.57 56.89 -2.16
CA GLU A 38 -52.79 55.56 -1.56
C GLU A 38 -51.87 54.52 -2.21
N LYS A 39 -51.79 54.52 -3.55
CA LYS A 39 -50.90 53.62 -4.28
C LYS A 39 -49.43 53.92 -4.03
N ILE A 40 -49.03 55.18 -3.88
CA ILE A 40 -47.66 55.56 -3.47
C ILE A 40 -47.35 55.04 -2.05
N GLY A 41 -48.30 55.13 -1.11
CA GLY A 41 -48.15 54.58 0.24
C GLY A 41 -47.94 53.06 0.24
N GLN A 42 -48.77 52.33 -0.54
CA GLN A 42 -48.62 50.87 -0.71
C GLN A 42 -47.27 50.50 -1.33
N LEU A 43 -46.87 51.18 -2.42
CA LEU A 43 -45.57 50.96 -3.09
C LEU A 43 -44.38 51.22 -2.16
N ASN A 44 -44.43 52.28 -1.33
CA ASN A 44 -43.37 52.58 -0.38
C ASN A 44 -43.26 51.51 0.72
N ASN A 45 -44.39 51.01 1.23
CA ASN A 45 -44.40 49.92 2.22
C ASN A 45 -43.82 48.62 1.64
N GLU A 46 -44.19 48.26 0.39
CA GLU A 46 -43.64 47.06 -0.26
C GLU A 46 -42.13 47.21 -0.56
N ILE A 47 -41.68 48.39 -1.00
CA ILE A 47 -40.25 48.70 -1.19
C ILE A 47 -39.48 48.55 0.13
N ASN A 48 -40.02 49.04 1.24
CA ASN A 48 -39.37 48.97 2.55
C ASN A 48 -39.27 47.51 3.06
N GLN A 49 -40.33 46.73 2.93
CA GLN A 49 -40.34 45.30 3.30
C GLN A 49 -39.33 44.51 2.47
N LEU A 50 -39.34 44.69 1.14
CA LEU A 50 -38.38 44.03 0.25
C LEU A 50 -36.94 44.48 0.48
N SER A 51 -36.70 45.71 0.93
CA SER A 51 -35.35 46.16 1.34
C SER A 51 -34.89 45.38 2.58
N GLN A 52 -35.69 45.37 3.66
CA GLN A 52 -35.36 44.64 4.89
C GLN A 52 -35.11 43.15 4.64
N GLU A 53 -35.90 42.52 3.77
CA GLU A 53 -35.70 41.13 3.37
C GLU A 53 -34.42 40.94 2.54
N THR A 54 -34.09 41.87 1.63
CA THR A 54 -32.83 41.86 0.86
C THR A 54 -31.62 42.05 1.78
N ASP A 55 -31.72 42.92 2.79
CA ASP A 55 -30.66 43.16 3.77
C ASP A 55 -30.44 41.92 4.66
N ARG A 56 -31.53 41.24 5.06
CA ARG A 56 -31.46 39.94 5.76
C ARG A 56 -30.75 38.87 4.91
N LEU A 57 -31.14 38.74 3.64
CA LEU A 57 -30.54 37.79 2.70
C LEU A 57 -29.07 38.13 2.39
N ASN A 58 -28.67 39.40 2.40
CA ASN A 58 -27.27 39.81 2.28
C ASN A 58 -26.44 39.39 3.51
N ALA A 59 -26.97 39.54 4.72
CA ALA A 59 -26.30 39.06 5.94
C ALA A 59 -26.19 37.52 5.96
N GLU A 60 -27.25 36.82 5.57
CA GLU A 60 -27.32 35.36 5.42
C GLU A 60 -26.30 34.85 4.39
N LYS A 61 -26.18 35.52 3.24
CA LYS A 61 -25.14 35.25 2.23
C LYS A 61 -23.73 35.43 2.80
N ILE A 62 -23.44 36.53 3.50
CA ILE A 62 -22.12 36.78 4.08
C ILE A 62 -21.74 35.67 5.05
N LYS A 63 -22.67 35.30 5.94
CA LYS A 63 -22.48 34.18 6.88
C LYS A 63 -22.21 32.87 6.14
N LEU A 64 -23.04 32.49 5.17
CA LEU A 64 -22.84 31.27 4.36
C LEU A 64 -21.49 31.26 3.65
N THR A 65 -21.03 32.39 3.12
CA THR A 65 -19.71 32.50 2.47
C THR A 65 -18.60 32.16 3.46
N GLN A 66 -18.66 32.71 4.67
CA GLN A 66 -17.66 32.44 5.72
C GLN A 66 -17.77 31.02 6.29
N ASP A 67 -18.98 30.48 6.46
CA ASP A 67 -19.21 29.09 6.89
C ASP A 67 -18.62 28.09 5.86
N ILE A 68 -18.74 28.39 4.55
CA ILE A 68 -18.14 27.63 3.45
C ILE A 68 -16.60 27.67 3.52
N GLU A 69 -16.00 28.86 3.65
CA GLU A 69 -14.53 29.01 3.72
C GLU A 69 -13.94 28.29 4.95
N ASN A 70 -14.57 28.48 6.11
CA ASN A 70 -14.21 27.78 7.35
C ASN A 70 -14.29 26.25 7.18
N PHE A 71 -15.36 25.75 6.55
CA PHE A 71 -15.54 24.32 6.33
C PHE A 71 -14.48 23.74 5.38
N LYS A 72 -14.17 24.42 4.25
CA LYS A 72 -13.13 23.96 3.31
C LYS A 72 -11.76 23.87 3.98
N GLU A 73 -11.40 24.83 4.83
CA GLU A 73 -10.12 24.80 5.55
C GLU A 73 -10.11 23.75 6.67
N SER A 74 -11.20 23.57 7.43
CA SER A 74 -11.31 22.48 8.42
C SER A 74 -11.17 21.11 7.76
N CYS A 75 -11.90 20.87 6.67
CA CYS A 75 -11.82 19.65 5.87
C CYS A 75 -10.39 19.39 5.38
N LYS A 76 -9.73 20.41 4.81
CA LYS A 76 -8.35 20.34 4.33
C LYS A 76 -7.36 19.94 5.43
N ASN A 77 -7.54 20.45 6.66
CA ASN A 77 -6.65 20.13 7.77
C ASN A 77 -6.88 18.70 8.31
N GLU A 78 -8.12 18.25 8.45
CA GLU A 78 -8.42 16.84 8.78
C GLU A 78 -7.86 15.87 7.72
N MET A 79 -8.08 16.19 6.44
CA MET A 79 -7.55 15.42 5.31
C MET A 79 -6.02 15.35 5.31
N SER A 80 -5.34 16.45 5.69
CA SER A 80 -3.88 16.46 5.82
C SER A 80 -3.38 15.54 6.94
N GLN A 81 -4.10 15.45 8.07
CA GLN A 81 -3.75 14.55 9.17
C GLN A 81 -3.93 13.07 8.78
N LEU A 82 -4.99 12.76 8.02
CA LEU A 82 -5.23 11.41 7.50
C LEU A 82 -4.16 11.01 6.47
N TYR A 83 -3.77 11.91 5.56
CA TYR A 83 -2.65 11.65 4.64
C TYR A 83 -1.32 11.44 5.38
N GLN A 84 -1.00 12.23 6.40
CA GLN A 84 0.21 12.04 7.22
C GLN A 84 0.19 10.70 7.97
N THR A 85 -0.98 10.28 8.47
CA THR A 85 -1.15 8.96 9.11
C THR A 85 -0.88 7.82 8.12
N HIS A 86 -1.44 7.91 6.92
CA HIS A 86 -1.22 6.95 5.84
C HIS A 86 0.25 6.95 5.36
N GLU A 87 0.90 8.11 5.27
CA GLU A 87 2.31 8.23 4.88
C GLU A 87 3.25 7.56 5.90
N ALA A 88 3.03 7.77 7.20
CA ALA A 88 3.77 7.08 8.26
C ALA A 88 3.61 5.54 8.19
N MET A 89 2.43 5.06 7.83
CA MET A 89 2.17 3.63 7.63
C MET A 89 2.87 3.07 6.39
N MET A 90 2.94 3.84 5.30
CA MET A 90 3.70 3.47 4.10
C MET A 90 5.22 3.43 4.36
N ILE A 91 5.75 4.31 5.23
CA ILE A 91 7.15 4.24 5.69
C ILE A 91 7.39 2.92 6.43
N LYS A 92 6.52 2.54 7.38
CA LYS A 92 6.61 1.26 8.09
C LYS A 92 6.51 0.06 7.15
N ALA A 93 5.69 0.14 6.09
CA ALA A 93 5.59 -0.91 5.09
C ALA A 93 6.90 -1.11 4.31
N GLU A 94 7.59 -0.02 3.97
CA GLU A 94 8.91 -0.06 3.32
C GLU A 94 10.04 -0.51 4.26
N GLU A 95 9.91 -0.30 5.58
CA GLU A 95 10.79 -0.89 6.60
C GLU A 95 10.56 -2.41 6.73
N ASN A 96 9.32 -2.84 6.88
CA ASN A 96 8.93 -4.26 6.87
C ASN A 96 9.42 -4.98 5.60
N ARG A 97 9.30 -4.34 4.43
CA ARG A 97 9.79 -4.89 3.15
C ARG A 97 11.31 -5.11 3.15
N LYS A 98 12.10 -4.23 3.77
CA LYS A 98 13.56 -4.40 3.89
C LYS A 98 13.91 -5.57 4.82
N ILE A 99 13.22 -5.68 5.95
CA ILE A 99 13.39 -6.79 6.91
C ILE A 99 13.07 -8.12 6.23
N LEU A 100 11.96 -8.19 5.47
CA LEU A 100 11.58 -9.39 4.74
C LEU A 100 12.62 -9.80 3.68
N VAL A 101 13.21 -8.86 2.95
CA VAL A 101 14.28 -9.14 1.97
C VAL A 101 15.56 -9.67 2.65
N ASP A 102 15.92 -9.11 3.81
CA ASP A 102 17.07 -9.59 4.60
C ASP A 102 16.83 -10.98 5.21
N LEU A 103 15.63 -11.25 5.73
CA LEU A 103 15.23 -12.60 6.20
C LEU A 103 15.22 -13.62 5.07
N LEU A 104 14.64 -13.30 3.91
CA LEU A 104 14.65 -14.20 2.75
C LEU A 104 16.07 -14.53 2.27
N LYS A 105 17.00 -13.56 2.32
CA LYS A 105 18.40 -13.82 2.00
C LYS A 105 19.04 -14.76 3.04
N LYS A 106 18.81 -14.55 4.34
CA LYS A 106 19.32 -15.42 5.40
C LYS A 106 18.78 -16.85 5.29
N ILE A 107 17.50 -17.00 4.94
CA ILE A 107 16.89 -18.31 4.67
C ILE A 107 17.60 -18.99 3.49
N GLN A 108 17.88 -18.29 2.39
CA GLN A 108 18.64 -18.84 1.25
C GLN A 108 20.09 -19.19 1.59
N ASP A 109 20.77 -18.36 2.38
CA ASP A 109 22.14 -18.63 2.86
C ASP A 109 22.16 -19.89 3.77
N GLU A 110 21.11 -20.09 4.59
CA GLU A 110 20.96 -21.24 5.49
C GLU A 110 20.50 -22.51 4.76
N GLU A 111 19.59 -22.43 3.78
CA GLU A 111 19.23 -23.54 2.88
C GLU A 111 20.45 -24.11 2.15
N ALA A 112 21.34 -23.23 1.68
CA ALA A 112 22.59 -23.63 1.03
C ALA A 112 23.55 -24.35 2.00
N GLU A 113 23.55 -23.96 3.28
CA GLU A 113 24.30 -24.64 4.34
C GLU A 113 23.66 -25.98 4.72
N HIS A 114 22.32 -26.10 4.78
CA HIS A 114 21.62 -27.37 5.01
C HIS A 114 22.01 -28.40 3.95
N ILE A 115 21.98 -28.01 2.67
CA ILE A 115 22.41 -28.86 1.54
C ILE A 115 23.90 -29.27 1.69
N ARG A 116 24.76 -28.34 2.14
CA ARG A 116 26.18 -28.62 2.38
C ARG A 116 26.38 -29.60 3.53
N LEU A 117 25.62 -29.47 4.61
CA LEU A 117 25.68 -30.33 5.79
C LEU A 117 25.08 -31.72 5.52
N GLU A 118 23.97 -31.82 4.78
CA GLU A 118 23.40 -33.10 4.34
C GLU A 118 24.41 -33.88 3.49
N ALA A 119 25.02 -33.22 2.49
CA ALA A 119 26.04 -33.84 1.65
C ALA A 119 27.32 -34.23 2.43
N GLU A 120 27.64 -33.52 3.51
CA GLU A 120 28.76 -33.82 4.40
C GLU A 120 28.44 -34.99 5.35
N LEU A 121 27.24 -35.03 5.92
CA LEU A 121 26.73 -36.12 6.76
C LEU A 121 26.58 -37.42 5.95
N LYS A 122 26.06 -37.36 4.73
CA LYS A 122 25.95 -38.52 3.84
C LYS A 122 27.31 -39.17 3.56
N ARG A 123 28.32 -38.37 3.18
CA ARG A 123 29.70 -38.85 2.99
C ARG A 123 30.29 -39.44 4.27
N LEU A 124 29.90 -38.91 5.42
CA LEU A 124 30.34 -39.41 6.73
C LEU A 124 29.76 -40.80 7.03
N SER A 125 28.48 -41.00 6.75
CA SER A 125 27.77 -42.28 6.90
C SER A 125 28.28 -43.33 5.90
N GLU A 126 28.48 -42.96 4.63
CA GLU A 126 29.08 -43.82 3.60
C GLU A 126 30.50 -44.27 3.99
N ALA A 127 31.31 -43.34 4.52
CA ALA A 127 32.63 -43.68 5.05
C ALA A 127 32.54 -44.56 6.32
N LEU A 128 31.54 -44.34 7.17
CA LEU A 128 31.34 -45.12 8.40
C LEU A 128 30.96 -46.56 8.10
N GLU A 129 29.97 -46.80 7.24
CA GLU A 129 29.59 -48.15 6.80
C GLU A 129 30.79 -48.89 6.20
N LEU A 130 31.58 -48.22 5.35
CA LEU A 130 32.79 -48.78 4.76
C LEU A 130 33.89 -49.09 5.80
N PHE A 131 34.13 -48.21 6.78
CA PHE A 131 35.11 -48.46 7.84
C PHE A 131 34.61 -49.47 8.88
N GLU A 132 33.32 -49.55 9.17
CA GLU A 132 32.74 -50.59 10.04
C GLU A 132 32.79 -51.95 9.34
N HIS A 133 32.49 -52.02 8.04
CA HIS A 133 32.66 -53.25 7.27
C HIS A 133 34.13 -53.68 7.20
N GLN A 134 35.06 -52.75 6.97
CA GLN A 134 36.49 -53.03 7.10
C GLN A 134 36.89 -53.45 8.51
N HIS A 135 36.32 -52.86 9.57
CA HIS A 135 36.59 -53.28 10.94
C HIS A 135 36.06 -54.69 11.21
N VAL A 136 34.86 -55.04 10.75
CA VAL A 136 34.29 -56.39 10.89
C VAL A 136 35.10 -57.41 10.10
N ILE A 137 35.54 -57.10 8.88
CA ILE A 137 36.45 -57.94 8.10
C ILE A 137 37.79 -58.08 8.82
N ILE A 138 38.45 -57.00 9.22
CA ILE A 138 39.83 -57.03 9.75
C ILE A 138 39.87 -57.53 11.19
N TYR A 139 38.86 -57.26 12.01
CA TYR A 139 38.67 -57.92 13.31
C TYR A 139 38.30 -59.38 13.12
N GLY A 140 37.49 -59.69 12.10
CA GLY A 140 37.18 -61.05 11.66
C GLY A 140 38.46 -61.79 11.30
N ASP A 141 39.27 -61.27 10.39
CA ASP A 141 40.56 -61.77 9.92
C ASP A 141 41.64 -61.74 10.99
N LEU A 142 41.64 -60.81 11.94
CA LEU A 142 42.54 -60.83 13.09
C LEU A 142 42.11 -61.89 14.10
N LYS A 143 40.84 -62.01 14.46
CA LYS A 143 40.33 -63.10 15.32
C LYS A 143 40.44 -64.45 14.63
N LEU A 144 40.33 -64.47 13.31
CA LEU A 144 40.67 -65.57 12.45
C LEU A 144 42.18 -65.81 12.54
N MET A 145 43.08 -64.85 12.32
CA MET A 145 44.54 -64.97 12.47
C MET A 145 45.04 -65.25 13.90
N GLU A 146 44.25 -64.99 14.93
CA GLU A 146 44.47 -65.46 16.30
C GLU A 146 44.04 -66.93 16.43
N ARG A 147 42.81 -67.27 16.01
CA ARG A 147 42.36 -68.66 15.81
C ARG A 147 43.15 -69.40 14.74
N ARG A 148 43.99 -68.71 13.97
CA ARG A 148 44.82 -69.19 12.87
C ARG A 148 46.33 -69.04 13.17
N ARG A 149 46.71 -68.39 14.28
CA ARG A 149 47.84 -68.79 15.14
C ARG A 149 47.56 -70.15 15.80
N SER A 150 46.34 -70.66 15.56
CA SER A 150 45.96 -72.07 15.51
C SER A 150 45.47 -72.62 14.09
N ASN A 151 45.92 -72.12 12.87
CA ASN A 151 45.53 -72.39 11.39
C ASN A 151 46.12 -71.42 10.21
N GLY A 152 45.41 -70.97 9.11
CA GLY A 152 45.72 -69.77 8.16
C GLY A 152 44.85 -69.47 6.83
N THR A 153 44.46 -68.21 6.38
CA THR A 153 43.88 -67.63 5.03
C THR A 153 42.59 -66.66 4.93
N THR A 154 42.40 -65.78 3.86
CA THR A 154 41.43 -64.57 3.66
C THR A 154 41.13 -64.03 2.16
N ASP A 155 40.02 -63.27 1.74
CA ASP A 155 39.78 -62.54 0.39
C ASP A 155 38.52 -61.54 0.11
N ARG A 156 38.56 -60.61 -0.93
CA ARG A 156 37.56 -59.87 -1.90
C ARG A 156 36.43 -58.75 -1.64
N CYS A 157 36.09 -57.80 -2.61
CA CYS A 157 35.03 -56.65 -2.57
C CYS A 157 34.56 -55.71 -3.85
N ASN A 158 33.69 -54.56 -3.77
CA ASN A 158 32.93 -53.63 -4.82
C ASN A 158 32.39 -52.06 -4.52
N GLU A 159 31.65 -51.20 -5.41
CA GLU A 159 31.27 -49.63 -5.38
C GLU A 159 29.95 -48.92 -6.13
N VAL A 160 29.55 -47.53 -6.10
CA VAL A 160 28.25 -46.76 -6.68
C VAL A 160 28.06 -45.10 -6.89
N THR A 161 26.99 -44.40 -7.52
CA THR A 161 26.59 -42.84 -7.68
C THR A 161 25.10 -42.39 -8.29
N ASN A 162 24.40 -41.20 -8.69
CA ASN A 162 24.27 -39.61 -8.85
C ASN A 162 22.75 -39.03 -9.27
N ALA A 163 22.08 -37.83 -9.68
CA ALA A 163 21.99 -36.26 -9.99
C ALA A 163 20.47 -35.66 -10.39
N ILE A 164 19.85 -34.45 -10.83
CA ILE A 164 19.77 -32.85 -10.93
C ILE A 164 18.52 -32.26 -11.88
N ALA A 165 17.81 -31.04 -12.19
CA ALA A 165 17.34 -29.54 -11.90
C ALA A 165 16.13 -28.95 -12.90
N VAL A 166 15.42 -27.74 -13.20
CA VAL A 166 15.17 -26.16 -13.08
C VAL A 166 13.65 -25.66 -13.53
N GLU A 167 12.94 -24.46 -13.87
CA GLU A 167 12.86 -22.88 -14.11
C GLU A 167 11.31 -22.25 -14.26
N LEU A 168 10.65 -21.04 -14.66
CA LEU A 168 10.68 -19.57 -15.24
C LEU A 168 9.28 -18.64 -15.20
N ALA A 169 9.07 -17.30 -15.62
CA ALA A 169 7.78 -16.36 -15.55
C ALA A 169 7.50 -14.97 -16.44
N GLU A 170 6.34 -14.14 -16.36
CA GLU A 170 5.83 -12.86 -17.17
C GLU A 170 4.56 -11.95 -16.59
N ASN A 171 3.79 -10.81 -16.97
CA ASN A 171 3.52 -9.64 -18.00
C ASN A 171 2.55 -8.33 -17.56
N MET A 172 1.91 -7.39 -18.42
CA MET A 172 1.15 -6.02 -18.16
C MET A 172 -0.05 -5.50 -19.18
N ALA A 173 -0.76 -4.30 -19.44
CA ALA A 173 -1.13 -2.79 -19.12
C ALA A 173 -2.38 -2.17 -20.02
N THR A 174 -3.08 -0.95 -20.21
CA THR A 174 -3.57 0.49 -19.73
C THR A 174 -4.63 1.24 -20.75
N ARG A 175 -5.36 2.46 -20.89
CA ARG A 175 -5.82 3.91 -20.43
C ARG A 175 -7.04 4.54 -21.36
N SER A 176 -7.77 5.74 -21.52
CA SER A 176 -8.25 7.17 -21.01
C SER A 176 -9.33 7.92 -22.02
N HIS A 177 -10.07 9.14 -22.13
CA HIS A 177 -10.48 10.60 -21.67
C HIS A 177 -11.97 11.13 -22.21
N ILE A 178 -12.66 12.36 -22.42
CA ILE A 178 -12.75 13.94 -22.34
C ILE A 178 -14.18 14.60 -22.89
N THR A 179 -14.90 15.84 -22.99
CA THR A 179 -15.20 17.37 -22.66
C THR A 179 -16.73 17.87 -23.04
N SER A 180 -17.46 19.08 -23.20
CA SER A 180 -17.61 20.65 -23.02
C SER A 180 -19.11 21.25 -23.48
N ARG A 181 -19.82 22.48 -23.65
CA ARG A 181 -19.91 24.07 -23.77
C ARG A 181 -21.46 24.67 -23.77
N PHE A 182 -22.12 25.90 -23.99
CA PHE A 182 -22.12 27.49 -23.96
C PHE A 182 -23.51 28.32 -24.37
N VAL A 183 -23.90 29.65 -24.03
CA VAL A 183 -25.24 30.46 -24.36
C VAL A 183 -25.44 32.12 -24.25
N PRO A 184 -26.54 32.88 -24.77
CA PRO A 184 -26.82 34.44 -24.82
C PRO A 184 -28.31 35.18 -24.67
N ARG A 185 -28.59 36.58 -24.78
CA ARG A 185 -29.96 37.40 -24.76
C ARG A 185 -30.17 39.00 -25.18
N THR A 186 -31.30 39.82 -24.90
CA THR A 186 -31.95 41.06 -25.68
C THR A 186 -32.69 42.41 -25.04
N PRO A 187 -33.28 43.51 -25.75
CA PRO A 187 -33.64 45.01 -25.34
C PRO A 187 -35.12 45.78 -25.36
N LYS A 188 -35.40 47.15 -25.62
CA LYS A 188 -36.54 48.05 -25.03
C LYS A 188 -37.42 49.21 -25.70
N LEU A 189 -38.65 49.29 -25.17
CA LEU A 189 -39.70 50.32 -25.33
C LEU A 189 -39.87 51.20 -24.04
N THR A 190 -41.02 51.90 -23.95
CA THR A 190 -41.67 52.54 -22.76
C THR A 190 -41.02 53.82 -22.20
N PRO A 191 -41.22 55.01 -22.84
CA PRO A 191 -40.40 56.19 -22.58
C PRO A 191 -40.92 57.31 -21.66
N LEU A 192 -42.21 57.37 -21.29
CA LEU A 192 -42.86 58.64 -20.87
C LEU A 192 -43.34 58.71 -19.39
N GLN A 193 -44.02 57.68 -18.89
CA GLN A 193 -44.60 57.44 -17.55
C GLN A 193 -43.57 57.39 -16.39
N ARG A 194 -42.39 57.98 -16.58
CA ARG A 194 -41.14 57.76 -15.84
C ARG A 194 -41.20 57.89 -14.32
N GLN A 195 -42.19 58.55 -13.70
CA GLN A 195 -42.23 58.69 -12.23
C GLN A 195 -42.97 57.53 -11.54
N ILE A 196 -44.19 57.16 -11.98
CA ILE A 196 -44.83 55.90 -11.55
C ILE A 196 -43.99 54.73 -12.05
N THR A 197 -43.55 54.77 -13.31
CA THR A 197 -42.57 53.81 -13.83
C THR A 197 -41.17 53.96 -13.19
N MET A 198 -40.88 54.97 -12.36
CA MET A 198 -39.68 54.99 -11.49
C MET A 198 -39.93 54.26 -10.18
N LEU A 199 -41.10 54.39 -9.59
CA LEU A 199 -41.45 53.63 -8.38
C LEU A 199 -41.69 52.16 -8.72
N ASP A 200 -42.40 51.85 -9.82
CA ASP A 200 -42.48 50.50 -10.37
C ASP A 200 -41.10 50.00 -10.83
N ASN A 201 -40.22 50.82 -11.44
CA ASN A 201 -38.85 50.38 -11.74
C ASN A 201 -38.01 50.21 -10.47
N LYS A 202 -38.18 51.03 -9.42
CA LYS A 202 -37.49 50.88 -8.13
C LYS A 202 -37.93 49.59 -7.47
N LEU A 203 -39.23 49.40 -7.27
CA LEU A 203 -39.83 48.16 -6.76
C LEU A 203 -39.38 46.94 -7.58
N ARG A 204 -39.41 47.03 -8.92
CA ARG A 204 -38.88 46.00 -9.83
C ARG A 204 -37.38 45.77 -9.64
N ILE A 205 -36.58 46.82 -9.45
CA ILE A 205 -35.13 46.72 -9.19
C ILE A 205 -34.90 46.08 -7.82
N THR A 206 -35.65 46.46 -6.77
CA THR A 206 -35.59 45.85 -5.44
C THR A 206 -36.02 44.38 -5.49
N ARG A 207 -37.11 44.02 -6.19
CA ARG A 207 -37.49 42.62 -6.44
C ARG A 207 -36.40 41.87 -7.24
N ILE A 208 -35.81 42.47 -8.27
CA ILE A 208 -34.68 41.86 -9.01
C ILE A 208 -33.44 41.71 -8.12
N MET A 209 -33.18 42.65 -7.21
CA MET A 209 -32.09 42.59 -6.24
C MET A 209 -32.35 41.49 -5.21
N LYS A 210 -33.53 41.44 -4.57
CA LYS A 210 -33.96 40.34 -3.70
C LYS A 210 -33.76 39.00 -4.40
N ASN A 211 -34.43 38.77 -5.53
CA ASN A 211 -34.38 37.50 -6.26
C ASN A 211 -32.94 37.14 -6.69
N LYS A 212 -32.06 38.13 -6.92
CA LYS A 212 -30.64 37.89 -7.19
C LYS A 212 -29.87 37.49 -5.93
N VAL A 213 -30.09 38.14 -4.79
CA VAL A 213 -29.43 37.77 -3.52
C VAL A 213 -29.96 36.41 -3.04
N GLU A 214 -31.26 36.17 -3.09
CA GLU A 214 -31.91 34.89 -2.82
C GLU A 214 -31.37 33.76 -3.72
N GLY A 215 -31.23 34.02 -5.02
CA GLY A 215 -30.59 33.08 -5.96
C GLY A 215 -29.12 32.81 -5.64
N ILE A 216 -28.39 33.78 -5.07
CA ILE A 216 -27.01 33.58 -4.60
C ILE A 216 -26.98 32.79 -3.28
N VAL A 217 -27.87 33.09 -2.31
CA VAL A 217 -28.01 32.34 -1.05
C VAL A 217 -28.29 30.87 -1.33
N ASN A 218 -29.26 30.57 -2.18
CA ASN A 218 -29.60 29.20 -2.57
C ASN A 218 -28.44 28.49 -3.29
N ALA A 219 -27.69 29.20 -4.13
CA ALA A 219 -26.50 28.64 -4.79
C ALA A 219 -25.36 28.35 -3.79
N SER A 220 -25.05 29.28 -2.88
CA SER A 220 -24.05 29.08 -1.83
C SER A 220 -24.45 27.96 -0.85
N GLN A 221 -25.73 27.82 -0.51
CA GLN A 221 -26.19 26.74 0.35
C GLN A 221 -26.10 25.36 -0.33
N SER A 222 -26.30 25.30 -1.65
CA SER A 222 -25.99 24.10 -2.44
C SER A 222 -24.48 23.84 -2.54
N GLU A 223 -23.64 24.87 -2.71
CA GLU A 223 -22.18 24.73 -2.66
C GLU A 223 -21.72 24.15 -1.32
N TYR A 224 -22.22 24.66 -0.19
CA TYR A 224 -21.92 24.15 1.14
C TYR A 224 -22.26 22.65 1.27
N GLN A 225 -23.45 22.24 0.84
CA GLN A 225 -23.86 20.82 0.87
C GLN A 225 -22.97 19.94 -0.02
N ASN A 226 -22.65 20.41 -1.22
CA ASN A 226 -21.77 19.69 -2.15
C ASN A 226 -20.34 19.53 -1.58
N GLU A 227 -19.80 20.56 -0.92
CA GLU A 227 -18.47 20.50 -0.30
C GLU A 227 -18.44 19.64 0.95
N VAL A 228 -19.52 19.62 1.75
CA VAL A 228 -19.69 18.68 2.87
C VAL A 228 -19.68 17.23 2.37
N GLN A 229 -20.43 16.92 1.31
CA GLN A 229 -20.43 15.57 0.72
C GLN A 229 -19.05 15.19 0.16
N ASN A 230 -18.47 16.07 -0.67
CA ASN A 230 -17.14 15.94 -1.24
C ASN A 230 -16.05 15.69 -0.17
N CYS A 231 -16.16 16.36 0.99
CA CYS A 231 -15.27 16.14 2.13
C CYS A 231 -15.48 14.74 2.76
N ASN A 232 -16.74 14.37 3.04
CA ASN A 232 -17.09 13.09 3.64
C ASN A 232 -16.68 11.89 2.76
N ASP A 233 -16.88 11.98 1.45
CA ASP A 233 -16.48 10.95 0.49
C ASP A 233 -14.96 10.75 0.50
N LYS A 234 -14.20 11.86 0.41
CA LYS A 234 -12.73 11.84 0.48
C LYS A 234 -12.21 11.29 1.81
N LYS A 235 -12.79 11.70 2.93
CA LYS A 235 -12.46 11.23 4.28
C LYS A 235 -12.73 9.74 4.43
N THR A 236 -13.86 9.26 3.91
CA THR A 236 -14.20 7.83 3.88
C THR A 236 -13.18 7.04 3.06
N ASN A 237 -12.82 7.53 1.88
CA ASN A 237 -11.83 6.87 1.01
C ASN A 237 -10.44 6.74 1.66
N ILE A 238 -9.94 7.79 2.33
CA ILE A 238 -8.64 7.67 3.03
C ILE A 238 -8.76 6.78 4.26
N ASN A 239 -9.86 6.84 5.02
CA ASN A 239 -10.05 5.94 6.17
C ASN A 239 -10.07 4.47 5.74
N MET A 240 -10.65 4.14 4.58
CA MET A 240 -10.55 2.78 4.00
C MET A 240 -9.10 2.42 3.64
N LEU A 241 -8.38 3.29 2.94
CA LEU A 241 -6.96 3.05 2.58
C LEU A 241 -6.05 2.88 3.80
N ILE A 242 -6.25 3.68 4.85
CA ILE A 242 -5.57 3.53 6.15
C ILE A 242 -5.87 2.15 6.74
N GLU A 243 -7.13 1.75 6.79
CA GLU A 243 -7.55 0.52 7.46
C GLU A 243 -7.18 -0.76 6.68
N GLU A 244 -7.11 -0.69 5.34
CA GLU A 244 -6.54 -1.73 4.49
C GLU A 244 -5.02 -1.82 4.69
N THR A 245 -4.31 -0.68 4.68
CA THR A 245 -2.87 -0.61 4.95
C THR A 245 -2.54 -1.13 6.36
N ARG A 246 -3.38 -0.88 7.36
CA ARG A 246 -3.22 -1.41 8.73
C ARG A 246 -3.24 -2.93 8.75
N LYS A 247 -4.24 -3.55 8.11
CA LYS A 247 -4.35 -5.02 8.03
C LYS A 247 -3.20 -5.64 7.25
N ALA A 248 -2.74 -4.98 6.18
CA ALA A 248 -1.57 -5.41 5.41
C ALA A 248 -0.28 -5.34 6.25
N LEU A 249 -0.07 -4.28 7.03
CA LEU A 249 1.04 -4.15 7.98
C LEU A 249 1.00 -5.22 9.07
N GLU A 250 -0.15 -5.42 9.73
CA GLU A 250 -0.32 -6.43 10.78
C GLU A 250 -0.07 -7.86 10.26
N THR A 251 -0.51 -8.14 9.03
CA THR A 251 -0.21 -9.41 8.35
C THR A 251 1.29 -9.53 8.04
N SER A 252 1.91 -8.47 7.51
CA SER A 252 3.34 -8.43 7.20
C SER A 252 4.22 -8.61 8.44
N GLU A 253 3.85 -8.00 9.57
CA GLU A 253 4.58 -8.10 10.84
C GLU A 253 4.46 -9.50 11.44
N HIS A 254 3.29 -10.13 11.32
CA HIS A 254 3.11 -11.53 11.70
C HIS A 254 3.96 -12.47 10.83
N SER A 255 3.93 -12.32 9.50
CA SER A 255 4.74 -13.13 8.59
C SER A 255 6.24 -12.94 8.78
N ILE A 256 6.71 -11.71 9.01
CA ILE A 256 8.11 -11.41 9.33
C ILE A 256 8.53 -12.13 10.62
N LYS A 257 7.69 -12.11 11.67
CA LYS A 257 8.01 -12.80 12.92
C LYS A 257 8.09 -14.33 12.72
N VAL A 258 7.12 -14.93 12.02
CA VAL A 258 7.11 -16.37 11.77
C VAL A 258 8.37 -16.79 10.98
N LEU A 259 8.76 -16.03 9.97
CA LEU A 259 9.98 -16.31 9.19
C LEU A 259 11.27 -16.15 10.00
N ASP A 260 11.33 -15.24 10.97
CA ASP A 260 12.48 -15.13 11.89
C ASP A 260 12.47 -16.28 12.91
N ASP A 261 11.33 -16.58 13.55
CA ASP A 261 11.19 -17.72 14.47
C ASP A 261 11.59 -19.06 13.79
N ASP A 262 11.14 -19.31 12.56
CA ASP A 262 11.48 -20.48 11.74
C ASP A 262 12.96 -20.49 11.33
N LEU A 263 13.54 -19.33 10.97
CA LEU A 263 14.96 -19.20 10.65
C LEU A 263 15.85 -19.49 11.86
N GLN A 264 15.51 -19.02 13.07
CA GLN A 264 16.26 -19.36 14.28
C GLN A 264 16.22 -20.86 14.57
N ALA A 265 15.07 -21.52 14.36
CA ALA A 265 14.95 -22.97 14.48
C ALA A 265 15.80 -23.73 13.43
N SER A 266 15.83 -23.24 12.19
CA SER A 266 16.64 -23.77 11.10
C SER A 266 18.15 -23.69 11.39
N ILE A 267 18.63 -22.55 11.88
CA ILE A 267 20.02 -22.33 12.28
C ILE A 267 20.41 -23.26 13.45
N ALA A 268 19.54 -23.39 14.45
CA ALA A 268 19.78 -24.28 15.60
C ALA A 268 19.86 -25.76 15.18
N PHE A 269 19.08 -26.17 14.17
CA PHE A 269 19.18 -27.50 13.57
C PHE A 269 20.53 -27.71 12.86
N SER A 270 20.98 -26.75 12.04
CA SER A 270 22.33 -26.78 11.45
C SER A 270 23.44 -26.89 12.48
N GLU A 271 23.34 -26.17 13.60
CA GLU A 271 24.33 -26.26 14.68
C GLU A 271 24.37 -27.65 15.32
N ALA A 272 23.23 -28.30 15.53
CA ALA A 272 23.17 -29.69 15.98
C ALA A 272 23.83 -30.64 14.97
N VAL A 273 23.48 -30.55 13.67
CA VAL A 273 24.05 -31.38 12.61
C VAL A 273 25.58 -31.16 12.47
N ARG A 274 26.08 -29.93 12.60
CA ARG A 274 27.52 -29.63 12.64
C ARG A 274 28.23 -30.35 13.81
N VAL A 275 27.59 -30.46 14.98
CA VAL A 275 28.13 -31.18 16.15
C VAL A 275 28.11 -32.69 15.93
N GLU A 276 27.05 -33.24 15.34
CA GLU A 276 26.99 -34.66 14.95
C GLU A 276 28.07 -35.02 13.93
N ILE A 277 28.21 -34.24 12.85
CA ILE A 277 29.26 -34.42 11.84
C ILE A 277 30.65 -34.38 12.48
N LYS A 278 30.91 -33.43 13.39
CA LYS A 278 32.18 -33.32 14.11
C LYS A 278 32.45 -34.56 14.98
N THR A 279 31.40 -35.12 15.59
CA THR A 279 31.48 -36.31 16.45
C THR A 279 31.73 -37.57 15.63
N GLY A 280 30.98 -37.78 14.54
CA GLY A 280 31.20 -38.90 13.61
C GLY A 280 32.59 -38.88 12.96
N LYS A 281 33.12 -37.69 12.63
CA LYS A 281 34.53 -37.55 12.16
C LYS A 281 35.55 -38.02 13.20
N ALA A 282 35.33 -37.72 14.48
CA ALA A 282 36.21 -38.18 15.56
C ALA A 282 36.13 -39.71 15.72
N PHE A 283 34.92 -40.28 15.70
CA PHE A 283 34.71 -41.73 15.77
C PHE A 283 35.35 -42.47 14.59
N LEU A 284 35.21 -41.96 13.36
CA LEU A 284 35.86 -42.49 12.16
C LEU A 284 37.39 -42.53 12.29
N MET A 285 38.00 -41.49 12.87
CA MET A 285 39.45 -41.45 13.10
C MET A 285 39.90 -42.49 14.14
N GLU A 286 39.14 -42.68 15.21
CA GLU A 286 39.40 -43.72 16.21
C GLU A 286 39.25 -45.13 15.60
N LEU A 287 38.18 -45.35 14.85
CA LEU A 287 37.90 -46.61 14.14
C LEU A 287 39.02 -46.94 13.13
N ARG A 288 39.48 -45.93 12.37
CA ARG A 288 40.59 -46.06 11.41
C ARG A 288 41.93 -46.41 12.09
N GLU A 289 42.24 -45.80 13.23
CA GLU A 289 43.46 -46.14 13.98
C GLU A 289 43.35 -47.50 14.69
N LYS A 290 42.16 -47.91 15.15
CA LYS A 290 41.89 -49.30 15.59
C LYS A 290 42.14 -50.30 14.46
N ILE A 291 41.56 -50.06 13.27
CA ILE A 291 41.78 -50.89 12.07
C ILE A 291 43.27 -50.99 11.72
N LYS A 292 43.99 -49.86 11.74
CA LYS A 292 45.43 -49.79 11.47
C LYS A 292 46.27 -50.52 12.53
N SER A 293 45.88 -50.45 13.79
CA SER A 293 46.47 -51.23 14.89
C SER A 293 46.26 -52.73 14.69
N MET A 294 45.04 -53.15 14.29
CA MET A 294 44.74 -54.55 13.96
C MET A 294 45.50 -55.04 12.73
N LYS A 295 45.62 -54.23 11.67
CA LYS A 295 46.47 -54.55 10.51
C LYS A 295 47.94 -54.72 10.93
N LYS A 296 48.48 -53.81 11.74
CA LYS A 296 49.86 -53.94 12.26
C LYS A 296 50.03 -55.17 13.17
N ALA A 297 49.01 -55.53 13.95
CA ALA A 297 49.02 -56.80 14.66
C ALA A 297 49.12 -57.96 13.65
N MET A 298 48.24 -58.02 12.64
CA MET A 298 48.26 -59.02 11.57
C MET A 298 49.58 -59.06 10.79
N GLU A 299 50.28 -57.93 10.62
CA GLU A 299 51.64 -57.88 10.04
C GLU A 299 52.64 -58.66 10.92
N ASN A 300 52.59 -58.52 12.26
CA ASN A 300 53.36 -59.37 13.17
C ASN A 300 52.93 -60.85 13.08
N PHE A 301 51.62 -61.15 12.98
CA PHE A 301 51.15 -62.51 12.69
C PHE A 301 51.63 -63.01 11.31
N SER A 302 51.97 -62.14 10.36
CA SER A 302 52.53 -62.52 9.05
C SER A 302 54.01 -62.89 9.16
N GLU A 303 54.77 -62.29 10.08
CA GLU A 303 56.11 -62.78 10.46
C GLU A 303 56.02 -64.14 11.14
N ASP A 304 55.06 -64.33 12.05
CA ASP A 304 54.75 -65.66 12.63
C ASP A 304 54.29 -66.67 11.56
N THR A 305 53.55 -66.24 10.53
CA THR A 305 53.08 -67.10 9.43
C THR A 305 54.20 -67.43 8.44
N LEU A 306 55.15 -66.51 8.22
CA LEU A 306 56.40 -66.80 7.51
C LEU A 306 57.28 -67.75 8.33
N CYS A 307 57.33 -67.60 9.65
CA CYS A 307 57.97 -68.57 10.54
C CYS A 307 57.31 -69.95 10.43
N PHE A 308 55.97 -70.01 10.47
CA PHE A 308 55.20 -71.24 10.34
C PHE A 308 55.40 -71.91 8.97
N ASN A 309 55.33 -71.16 7.87
CA ASN A 309 55.60 -71.68 6.53
C ASN A 309 57.07 -72.11 6.34
N LYS A 310 58.01 -71.46 7.04
CA LYS A 310 59.43 -71.82 7.01
C LYS A 310 59.70 -73.10 7.80
N ILE A 311 59.11 -73.26 8.99
CA ILE A 311 59.10 -74.51 9.76
C ILE A 311 58.50 -75.64 8.91
N LYS A 312 57.34 -75.41 8.28
CA LYS A 312 56.67 -76.30 7.32
C LYS A 312 57.41 -76.48 5.97
N SER A 313 58.65 -76.02 5.87
CA SER A 313 59.58 -76.25 4.75
C SER A 313 60.97 -76.72 5.22
N MET A 314 61.09 -77.04 6.52
CA MET A 314 62.26 -77.62 7.16
C MET A 314 61.95 -79.01 7.75
N ASP A 315 60.67 -79.32 7.98
CA ASP A 315 60.09 -80.67 7.91
C ASP A 315 59.85 -81.10 6.44
#